data_AF-A0A2E8KAS0-F1
#
_entry.id   AF-A0A2E8KAS0-F1
#
_cell.length_a   1.000
_cell.length_b   1.000
_cell.length_c   1.000
_cell.angle_alpha   90.00
_cell.angle_beta   90.00
_cell.angle_gamma   90.00
#
_symmetry.space_group_name_H-M   'P 1'
#
loop_
_entity.id
_entity.type
_entity.pdbx_description
1 polymer ?
#
loop_
_entity_poly.entity_id
_entity_poly.type
_entity_poly.pdbx_seq_one_letter_code
_entity_poly.pdbx_strand_id
1 'polypeptide(L)' 'MAVYTTILENINSGSLALVGGKGANLGELVSAGLPVPRAFCITTDAYRSFVDENAIAEPCVTSAHMAPPSPVC' A
#
# COMPACT_ATOMS: atom_id res chain seq x y z
N MET A 1 7.24 -16.29 6.47
CA MET A 1 6.01 -15.77 7.11
C MET A 1 5.66 -14.46 6.43
N ALA A 2 4.41 -14.30 5.99
CA ALA A 2 3.93 -13.01 5.50
C ALA A 2 3.68 -12.07 6.68
N VAL A 3 4.08 -10.80 6.53
CA VAL A 3 3.80 -9.74 7.52
C VAL A 3 2.65 -8.92 6.97
N TYR A 4 1.52 -8.87 7.68
CA TYR A 4 0.32 -8.18 7.19
C TYR A 4 0.17 -6.73 7.65
N THR A 5 0.84 -6.38 8.74
CA THR A 5 0.82 -5.01 9.28
C THR A 5 2.22 -4.59 9.72
N THR A 6 2.52 -3.30 9.61
CA THR A 6 3.71 -2.68 10.18
C THR A 6 3.40 -1.27 10.65
N ILE A 7 3.99 -0.85 11.77
CA ILE A 7 3.84 0.50 12.31
C ILE A 7 4.67 1.50 11.50
N LEU A 8 4.24 2.77 11.42
CA LEU A 8 4.96 3.78 10.62
C LEU A 8 6.40 4.00 11.09
N GLU A 9 6.70 3.82 12.38
CA GLU A 9 8.07 3.97 12.91
C GLU A 9 9.04 2.91 12.36
N ASN A 10 8.54 1.79 11.82
CA ASN A 10 9.34 0.72 11.23
C ASN A 10 9.48 0.82 9.71
N ILE A 11 8.94 1.89 9.09
CA ILE A 11 8.94 2.08 7.64
C ILE A 11 10.02 3.08 7.25
N ASN A 12 10.74 2.76 6.18
CA ASN A 12 11.70 3.65 5.53
C ASN A 12 11.56 3.58 4.00
N SER A 13 12.33 4.38 3.28
CA SER A 13 12.42 4.40 1.81
C SER A 13 12.65 3.02 1.17
N GLY A 14 13.29 2.07 1.86
CA GLY A 14 13.47 0.69 1.40
C GLY A 14 12.20 -0.18 1.48
N SER A 15 11.16 0.28 2.16
CA SER A 15 9.91 -0.47 2.37
C SER A 15 8.89 -0.30 1.24
N LEU A 16 9.27 0.30 0.10
CA LEU A 16 8.38 0.57 -1.03
C LEU A 16 7.64 -0.68 -1.52
N ALA A 17 8.33 -1.82 -1.61
CA ALA A 17 7.71 -3.08 -2.04
C ALA A 17 6.69 -3.62 -1.04
N LEU A 18 6.85 -3.30 0.25
CA LEU A 18 6.02 -3.80 1.35
C LEU A 18 4.79 -2.93 1.63
N VAL A 19 4.90 -1.61 1.49
CA VAL A 19 3.82 -0.66 1.88
C VAL A 19 3.41 0.32 0.77
N GLY A 20 4.06 0.23 -0.40
CA GLY A 20 3.86 1.15 -1.52
C GLY A 20 4.45 2.55 -1.28
N GLY A 21 4.35 3.41 -2.29
CA GLY A 21 4.96 4.74 -2.26
C GLY A 21 4.38 5.68 -1.19
N LYS A 22 3.07 5.57 -0.89
CA LYS A 22 2.44 6.40 0.15
C LYS A 22 2.89 6.01 1.55
N GLY A 23 2.90 4.71 1.85
CA GLY A 23 3.36 4.20 3.14
C GLY A 23 4.84 4.54 3.37
N ALA A 24 5.69 4.32 2.36
CA ALA A 24 7.11 4.67 2.43
C ALA A 24 7.33 6.16 2.70
N ASN A 25 6.60 7.05 2.01
CA ASN A 25 6.71 8.49 2.22
C ASN A 25 6.24 8.92 3.62
N LEU A 26 5.17 8.32 4.16
CA LEU A 26 4.73 8.59 5.54
C LEU A 26 5.77 8.14 6.57
N GLY A 27 6.44 6.99 6.35
CA GLY A 27 7.56 6.55 7.19
C GLY A 27 8.72 7.54 7.20
N GLU A 28 9.07 8.11 6.04
CA GLU A 28 10.09 9.15 5.94
C GLU A 28 9.70 10.43 6.71
N LEU A 29 8.43 10.85 6.67
CA LEU A 29 7.94 11.99 7.45
C LEU A 29 8.03 11.73 8.96
N VAL A 30 7.71 10.51 9.41
CA VAL A 30 7.86 10.10 10.81
C VAL A 30 9.34 10.11 11.23
N SER A 31 10.21 9.56 10.38
CA SER A 31 11.67 9.54 10.61
C SER A 31 12.26 10.95 10.66
N ALA A 32 11.73 11.88 9.87
CA ALA A 32 12.10 13.29 9.87
C ALA A 32 11.57 14.07 11.10
N GLY A 33 10.85 13.42 12.03
CA GLY A 33 10.32 14.04 13.24
C GLY A 33 9.14 14.99 13.00
N LEU A 34 8.49 14.91 11.84
CA LEU A 34 7.31 15.69 11.55
C LEU A 34 6.09 15.15 12.33
N PRO A 35 5.11 16.01 12.67
CA PRO A 35 3.94 15.61 13.45
C PRO A 35 2.98 14.76 12.60
N VAL A 36 3.28 13.47 12.47
CA VAL A 36 2.42 12.48 11.82
C VAL A 36 1.62 11.75 12.90
N PRO A 37 0.29 11.62 12.76
CA PRO A 37 -0.52 10.82 13.70
C PRO A 37 -0.04 9.37 13.77
N ARG A 38 -0.11 8.77 14.96
CA ARG A 38 0.20 7.34 15.12
C ARG A 38 -0.70 6.50 14.22
N ALA A 39 -0.07 5.65 13.42
CA ALA A 39 -0.75 4.80 12.45
C ALA A 39 0.09 3.57 12.11
N PHE A 40 -0.50 2.66 11.34
CA PHE A 40 0.17 1.49 10.77
C PHE A 40 -0.26 1.33 9.31
N CYS A 41 0.54 0.60 8.54
CA CYS A 41 0.24 0.23 7.16
C CYS A 41 -0.20 -1.22 7.08
N ILE A 42 -1.22 -1.48 6.25
CA ILE A 42 -1.52 -2.80 5.72
C ILE A 42 -0.54 -3.05 4.57
N THR A 43 0.13 -4.19 4.58
CA THR A 43 1.20 -4.48 3.63
C THR A 43 0.65 -4.97 2.28
N THR A 44 1.50 -4.92 1.27
CA THR A 44 1.25 -5.52 -0.05
C THR A 44 1.09 -7.03 0.02
N ASP A 45 1.75 -7.70 0.97
CA ASP A 45 1.58 -9.15 1.21
C ASP A 45 0.16 -9.47 1.70
N ALA A 46 -0.40 -8.66 2.60
CA ALA A 46 -1.79 -8.82 3.03
C ALA A 46 -2.77 -8.63 1.86
N TYR A 47 -2.53 -7.62 1.03
CA TYR A 47 -3.34 -7.37 -0.16
C TYR A 47 -3.28 -8.55 -1.15
N ARG A 48 -2.07 -9.05 -1.46
CA ARG A 48 -1.88 -10.20 -2.36
C ARG A 48 -2.61 -11.43 -1.85
N SER A 49 -2.44 -11.75 -0.56
CA SER A 49 -3.10 -12.90 0.06
C SER A 49 -4.62 -12.78 -0.03
N PHE A 50 -5.17 -11.61 0.28
CA PHE A 50 -6.62 -11.36 0.17
C PHE A 50 -7.12 -11.51 -1.28
N VAL A 51 -6.39 -10.97 -2.25
CA VAL A 51 -6.78 -11.04 -3.66
C VAL A 51 -6.76 -12.47 -4.18
N ASP A 52 -5.72 -13.23 -3.82
CA ASP A 52 -5.54 -14.62 -4.25
C ASP A 52 -6.58 -15.55 -3.61
N GLU A 53 -6.82 -15.41 -2.30
CA GLU A 53 -7.81 -16.22 -1.56
C GLU A 53 -9.25 -16.00 -2.05
N ASN A 54 -9.57 -14.80 -2.55
CA ASN A 54 -10.89 -14.45 -3.05
C ASN A 54 -11.01 -14.54 -4.58
N ALA A 55 -9.93 -14.90 -5.29
CA ALA A 55 -9.88 -14.97 -6.75
C ALA A 55 -10.38 -13.70 -7.48
N ILE A 56 -10.12 -12.52 -6.89
CA ILE A 56 -10.63 -11.23 -7.40
C ILE A 56 -9.64 -10.49 -8.32
N ALA A 57 -8.44 -11.03 -8.53
CA ALA A 57 -7.41 -10.39 -9.35
C ALA A 57 -7.89 -10.10 -10.78
N GLU A 58 -8.39 -11.13 -11.48
CA GLU A 58 -8.81 -11.04 -12.88
C GLU A 58 -10.01 -10.08 -13.06
N PRO A 59 -11.10 -10.18 -12.26
CA PRO A 59 -12.19 -9.22 -12.34
C PRO A 59 -11.78 -7.76 -12.11
N CYS A 60 -10.87 -7.51 -11.16
CA CYS A 60 -10.35 -6.17 -10.89
C CYS A 60 -9.54 -5.62 -12.06
N VAL A 61 -8.67 -6.44 -12.67
CA VAL A 61 -7.85 -6.03 -13.82
C VAL A 61 -8.73 -5.74 -15.03
N THR A 62 -9.71 -6.60 -15.32
CA THR A 62 -10.65 -6.42 -16.44
C THR A 62 -11.47 -5.14 -16.28
N SER A 63 -11.98 -4.88 -15.07
CA SER A 63 -12.72 -3.63 -14.77
C SER A 63 -11.85 -2.38 -14.93
N ALA A 64 -10.57 -2.44 -14.54
CA ALA A 64 -9.65 -1.31 -14.65
C ALA A 64 -9.31 -0.96 -16.12
N HIS A 65 -9.24 -1.96 -17.01
CA HIS A 65 -8.97 -1.74 -18.44
C HIS A 65 -10.18 -1.18 -19.20
N MET A 66 -11.40 -1.47 -18.74
CA MET A 66 -12.63 -0.93 -19.34
C MET A 66 -13.03 0.44 -18.80
N ALA A 67 -12.32 0.96 -17.79
CA ALA A 67 -12.60 2.30 -17.26
C ALA A 67 -12.30 3.35 -18.33
N PRO A 68 -13.27 4.23 -18.70
CA PRO A 68 -13.00 5.32 -19.61
C PRO A 68 -11.88 6.19 -19.05
N PRO A 69 -10.99 6.76 -19.90
CA PRO A 69 -9.92 7.61 -19.42
C PRO A 69 -10.50 8.71 -18.55
N SER A 70 -9.91 8.92 -17.37
CA SER A 70 -10.31 10.01 -16.48
C SER A 70 -10.30 11.32 -17.28
N PRO A 71 -11.33 12.17 -17.18
CA PRO A 71 -11.32 13.45 -17.87
C PRO A 71 -10.04 14.19 -17.45
N VAL A 72 -9.19 14.46 -18.43
CA VAL A 72 -8.04 15.35 -18.23
C VAL A 72 -8.64 16.72 -17.94
N CYS A 73 -8.40 17.24 -16.73
CA CYS A 73 -8.70 18.62 -16.38
C CYS A 73 -7.88 19.56 -17.27
#